data_AF-A0AAV5EU17-F1
#
_entry.id   AF-A0AAV5EU17-F1
#
_cell.length_a   1.000
_cell.length_b   1.000
_cell.length_c   1.000
_cell.angle_alpha   90.00
_cell.angle_beta   90.00
_cell.angle_gamma   90.00
#
_symmetry.space_group_name_H-M   'P 1'
#
loop_
_entity.id
_entity.type
_entity.pdbx_description
1 polymer ?
#
loop_
_entity_poly.entity_id
_entity_poly.type
_entity_poly.pdbx_seq_one_letter_code
_entity_poly.pdbx_strand_id
1 'polypeptide(L)'
;MTSYVFARQVWHEVLTPLGLQNLAPRRHTNSFAEWWRKAIKQVHRNKKGINTLIILTAWSLWRHKNSCVFEGARPTLPALLSMIKDEHRLWCLARAKGLRSLNMLE
;
A
#
# COMPACT_ATOMS: atom_id res chain seq x y z
N MET A 1 -5.50 6.12 8.10
CA MET A 1 -5.04 5.23 6.99
C MET A 1 -5.87 3.96 6.84
N THR A 2 -6.45 3.39 7.90
CA THR A 2 -7.31 2.18 7.82
C THR A 2 -8.81 2.48 7.90
N SER A 3 -9.19 3.64 8.45
CA SER A 3 -10.59 4.06 8.67
C SER A 3 -11.26 4.72 7.47
N TYR A 4 -10.48 5.24 6.51
CA TYR A 4 -10.97 5.93 5.32
C TYR A 4 -11.40 4.95 4.22
N VAL A 5 -12.59 5.13 3.64
CA VAL A 5 -13.16 4.22 2.62
C VAL A 5 -12.22 4.03 1.43
N PHE A 6 -11.73 5.13 0.87
CA PHE A 6 -10.80 5.12 -0.25
C PHE A 6 -9.45 4.48 0.10
N ALA A 7 -8.94 4.67 1.32
CA ALA A 7 -7.69 4.01 1.73
C ALA A 7 -7.86 2.47 1.80
N ARG A 8 -9.00 1.96 2.28
CA ARG A 8 -9.28 0.51 2.28
C ARG A 8 -9.33 -0.05 0.86
N GLN A 9 -9.91 0.68 -0.09
CA GLN A 9 -9.93 0.28 -1.49
C GLN A 9 -8.52 0.23 -2.07
N VAL A 10 -7.68 1.24 -1.80
CA VAL A 10 -6.26 1.23 -2.21
C VAL A 10 -5.52 0.03 -1.63
N TRP A 11 -5.67 -0.26 -0.33
CA TRP A 11 -5.03 -1.44 0.28
C TRP A 11 -5.48 -2.75 -0.34
N HIS A 12 -6.77 -2.88 -0.68
CA HIS A 12 -7.28 -4.05 -1.39
C HIS A 12 -6.58 -4.21 -2.74
N GLU A 13 -6.60 -3.17 -3.58
CA GLU A 13 -5.98 -3.19 -4.91
C GLU A 13 -4.47 -3.45 -4.87
N VAL A 14 -3.77 -2.87 -3.90
CA VAL A 14 -2.32 -3.07 -3.70
C VAL A 14 -2.01 -4.52 -3.29
N LEU A 15 -2.87 -5.16 -2.49
CA LEU A 15 -2.61 -6.52 -1.97
C LEU A 15 -3.14 -7.62 -2.88
N THR A 16 -4.06 -7.32 -3.81
CA THR A 16 -4.67 -8.28 -4.74
C THR A 16 -3.64 -9.01 -5.62
N PRO A 17 -2.68 -8.34 -6.29
CA PRO A 17 -1.65 -9.03 -7.08
C PRO A 17 -0.78 -10.01 -6.28
N LEU A 18 -0.73 -9.83 -4.96
CA LEU A 18 0.06 -10.68 -4.06
C LEU A 18 -0.76 -11.85 -3.48
N GLY A 19 -2.05 -11.95 -3.80
CA GLY A 19 -2.97 -12.91 -3.18
C GLY A 19 -3.24 -12.61 -1.70
N LEU A 20 -3.03 -11.36 -1.26
CA LEU A 20 -3.13 -10.92 0.13
C LEU A 20 -4.29 -9.95 0.37
N GLN A 21 -5.25 -9.86 -0.53
CA GLN A 21 -6.43 -9.00 -0.43
C GLN A 21 -7.21 -9.21 0.88
N ASN A 22 -7.20 -10.42 1.42
CA ASN A 22 -7.82 -10.76 2.70
C ASN A 22 -7.16 -10.07 3.90
N LEU A 23 -5.90 -9.64 3.76
CA LEU A 23 -5.16 -8.87 4.75
C LEU A 23 -5.46 -7.38 4.69
N ALA A 24 -6.25 -6.87 3.73
CA ALA A 24 -6.59 -5.45 3.67
C ALA A 24 -7.34 -5.00 4.94
N PRO A 25 -7.17 -3.73 5.39
CA PRO A 25 -7.85 -3.23 6.57
C PRO A 25 -9.37 -3.26 6.40
N ARG A 26 -10.08 -3.74 7.42
CA ARG A 26 -11.55 -3.85 7.40
C ARG A 26 -12.20 -2.65 8.09
N ARG A 27 -13.53 -2.56 8.01
CA ARG A 27 -14.33 -1.44 8.57
C ARG A 27 -14.07 -1.19 10.06
N HIS A 28 -13.81 -2.24 10.84
CA HIS A 28 -13.58 -2.18 12.29
C HIS A 28 -12.10 -2.03 12.68
N THR A 29 -11.21 -1.82 11.70
CA THR A 29 -9.77 -1.69 11.95
C THR A 29 -9.43 -0.26 12.36
N ASN A 30 -9.45 -0.02 13.66
CA ASN A 30 -9.28 1.32 14.24
C ASN A 30 -7.81 1.77 14.32
N SER A 31 -6.85 0.85 14.23
CA SER A 31 -5.41 1.16 14.33
C SER A 31 -4.62 0.61 13.13
N PHE A 32 -3.87 1.50 12.46
CA PHE A 32 -2.94 1.13 11.39
C PHE A 32 -1.80 0.26 11.92
N ALA A 33 -1.23 0.61 13.07
CA ALA A 33 -0.13 -0.15 13.67
C ALA A 33 -0.57 -1.57 14.07
N GLU A 34 -1.77 -1.71 14.62
CA GLU A 34 -2.30 -3.01 15.00
C GLU A 34 -2.57 -3.89 13.79
N TRP A 35 -3.17 -3.31 12.74
CA TRP A 35 -3.39 -3.97 11.46
C TRP A 35 -2.09 -4.43 10.81
N TRP A 36 -1.11 -3.53 10.69
CA TRP A 36 0.18 -3.83 10.09
C TRP A 36 0.86 -4.99 10.83
N ARG A 37 0.90 -4.94 12.16
CA ARG A 37 1.45 -6.02 12.99
C ARG A 37 0.74 -7.36 12.73
N LYS A 38 -0.60 -7.36 12.60
CA LYS A 38 -1.39 -8.57 12.29
C LYS A 38 -1.11 -9.09 10.89
N ALA A 39 -1.07 -8.22 9.88
CA ALA A 39 -0.80 -8.58 8.49
C ALA A 39 0.57 -9.25 8.35
N ILE A 40 1.63 -8.68 8.92
CA ILE A 40 2.99 -9.24 8.83
C ILE A 40 3.14 -10.55 9.59
N LYS A 41 2.37 -10.78 10.65
CA LYS A 41 2.33 -12.09 11.33
C LYS A 41 1.76 -13.20 10.44
N GLN A 42 0.80 -12.88 9.55
CA GLN A 42 0.18 -13.86 8.64
C GLN A 42 1.00 -14.13 7.38
N VAL A 43 1.97 -13.27 7.07
CA VAL A 43 2.87 -13.45 5.95
C VAL A 43 3.96 -14.47 6.29
N HIS A 44 4.05 -15.57 5.54
CA HIS A 44 5.07 -16.60 5.76
C HIS A 44 6.39 -16.35 5.02
N ARG A 45 6.36 -15.66 3.86
CA ARG A 45 7.55 -15.38 3.01
C ARG A 45 7.60 -13.89 2.63
N ASN A 46 8.78 -13.37 2.30
CA ASN A 46 8.96 -11.97 1.85
C ASN A 46 8.44 -10.88 2.81
N LYS A 47 8.43 -11.13 4.14
CA LYS A 47 8.02 -10.14 5.17
C LYS A 47 8.67 -8.77 5.00
N LYS A 48 9.97 -8.74 4.65
CA LYS A 48 10.69 -7.49 4.38
C LYS A 48 10.09 -6.72 3.21
N GLY A 49 9.82 -7.40 2.10
CA GLY A 49 9.17 -6.81 0.92
C GLY A 49 7.81 -6.22 1.25
N ILE A 50 6.99 -6.98 1.98
CA ILE A 50 5.63 -6.54 2.34
C ILE A 50 5.67 -5.37 3.32
N ASN A 51 6.63 -5.34 4.27
CA ASN A 51 6.86 -4.15 5.10
C ASN A 51 7.18 -2.92 4.25
N THR A 52 8.09 -3.05 3.29
CA THR A 52 8.45 -1.95 2.39
C THR A 52 7.25 -1.48 1.57
N LEU A 53 6.44 -2.42 1.04
CA LEU A 53 5.22 -2.10 0.32
C LEU A 53 4.18 -1.37 1.18
N ILE A 54 4.00 -1.80 2.43
CA ILE A 54 3.11 -1.13 3.38
C ILE A 54 3.58 0.30 3.65
N ILE A 55 4.89 0.50 3.84
CA ILE A 55 5.47 1.84 4.04
C ILE A 55 5.24 2.72 2.80
N LEU A 56 5.55 2.21 1.61
CA LEU A 56 5.34 2.90 0.33
C LEU A 56 3.87 3.32 0.15
N THR A 57 2.95 2.38 0.32
CA THR A 57 1.52 2.63 0.14
C THR A 57 0.98 3.64 1.16
N ALA A 58 1.42 3.54 2.42
CA ALA A 58 1.07 4.50 3.48
C ALA A 58 1.60 5.91 3.16
N TRP A 59 2.83 6.00 2.66
CA TRP A 59 3.45 7.25 2.22
C TRP A 59 2.70 7.88 1.05
N SER A 60 2.41 7.12 -0.02
CA SER A 60 1.65 7.60 -1.17
C SER A 60 0.23 8.05 -0.78
N LEU A 61 -0.44 7.31 0.12
CA LEU A 61 -1.75 7.71 0.68
C LEU A 61 -1.68 9.05 1.42
N TRP A 62 -0.63 9.26 2.22
CA TRP A 62 -0.42 10.51 2.93
C TRP A 62 -0.15 11.67 1.97
N ARG A 63 0.74 11.48 0.98
CA ARG A 63 1.06 12.49 -0.04
C ARG A 63 -0.16 12.86 -0.88
N HIS A 64 -0.93 11.88 -1.34
CA HIS A 64 -2.15 12.08 -2.11
C HIS A 64 -3.23 12.82 -1.32
N LYS A 65 -3.43 12.44 -0.05
CA LYS A 65 -4.34 13.15 0.85
C LYS A 65 -3.93 14.62 1.01
N ASN A 66 -2.63 14.89 1.21
CA ASN A 66 -2.15 16.26 1.35
C ASN A 66 -2.38 17.07 0.07
N SER A 67 -2.10 16.51 -1.11
CA SER A 67 -2.39 17.18 -2.38
C SER A 67 -3.90 17.47 -2.55
N CYS A 68 -4.79 16.56 -2.13
CA CYS A 68 -6.23 16.82 -2.17
C CYS A 68 -6.63 17.99 -1.25
N VAL A 69 -5.98 18.14 -0.10
CA VAL A 69 -6.29 19.20 0.88
C VAL A 69 -5.69 20.55 0.48
N PHE A 70 -4.45 20.57 0.00
CA PHE A 70 -3.70 21.80 -0.24
C PHE A 70 -3.76 22.28 -1.70
N GLU A 71 -3.84 21.37 -2.67
CA GLU A 71 -3.82 21.67 -4.11
C GLU A 71 -5.21 21.52 -4.76
N GLY A 72 -6.24 21.16 -4.00
CA GLY A 72 -7.59 20.91 -4.52
C GLY A 72 -7.69 19.70 -5.48
N ALA A 73 -6.69 18.82 -5.48
CA ALA A 73 -6.70 17.62 -6.30
C ALA A 73 -7.87 16.70 -5.94
N ARG A 74 -8.44 16.01 -6.93
CA ARG A 74 -9.51 15.03 -6.70
C ARG A 74 -8.92 13.69 -6.27
N PRO A 75 -9.45 13.04 -5.23
CA PRO A 75 -8.97 11.73 -4.82
C PRO A 75 -9.37 10.68 -5.86
N THR A 76 -8.45 10.28 -6.73
CA THR A 76 -8.68 9.27 -7.76
C THR A 76 -7.85 8.02 -7.50
N LEU A 77 -8.51 6.85 -7.55
CA LEU A 77 -7.86 5.57 -7.34
C LEU A 77 -6.80 5.26 -8.41
N PRO A 78 -7.07 5.47 -9.72
CA PRO A 78 -6.09 5.20 -10.76
C PRO A 78 -4.81 6.03 -10.61
N ALA A 79 -4.91 7.33 -10.26
CA ALA A 79 -3.73 8.18 -10.09
C ALA A 79 -2.86 7.72 -8.91
N LEU A 80 -3.49 7.36 -7.79
CA LEU A 80 -2.77 6.86 -6.62
C LEU A 80 -2.13 5.49 -6.90
N LEU A 81 -2.83 4.58 -7.58
CA LEU A 81 -2.27 3.29 -7.98
C LEU A 81 -1.10 3.46 -8.95
N SER A 82 -1.18 4.38 -9.91
CA SER A 82 -0.06 4.71 -10.81
C SER A 82 1.14 5.21 -10.01
N MET A 83 0.93 6.15 -9.09
CA MET A 83 1.99 6.68 -8.23
C MET A 83 2.68 5.57 -7.41
N ILE A 84 1.91 4.63 -6.84
CA ILE A 84 2.45 3.50 -6.08
C ILE A 84 3.26 2.57 -6.99
N LYS A 85 2.77 2.28 -8.21
CA LYS A 85 3.46 1.45 -9.20
C LYS A 85 4.77 2.08 -9.67
N ASP A 86 4.76 3.38 -9.96
CA ASP A 86 5.95 4.12 -10.38
C ASP A 86 7.00 4.14 -9.27
N GLU A 87 6.58 4.37 -8.03
CA GLU A 87 7.49 4.40 -6.89
C GLU A 87 8.02 3.00 -6.54
N HIS A 88 7.19 1.95 -6.66
CA HIS A 88 7.62 0.56 -6.57
C HIS A 88 8.71 0.23 -7.62
N ARG A 89 8.50 0.64 -8.88
CA ARG A 89 9.46 0.44 -9.96
C ARG A 89 10.78 1.16 -9.69
N LEU A 90 10.73 2.42 -9.24
CA LEU A 90 11.93 3.19 -8.89
C LEU A 90 12.73 2.52 -7.76
N TRP A 91 12.05 1.99 -6.74
CA TRP A 91 12.70 1.30 -5.63
C TRP A 91 13.30 -0.05 -6.05
N CYS A 92 12.65 -0.76 -6.97
CA CYS A 92 13.22 -1.96 -7.59
C CYS A 92 14.50 -1.66 -8.38
N LEU A 93 14.52 -0.56 -9.14
CA LEU A 93 15.70 -0.07 -9.86
C LEU A 93 16.82 0.34 -8.89
N ALA A 94 16.48 0.92 -7.75
CA ALA A 94 17.40 1.23 -6.65
C ALA A 94 17.87 -0.01 -5.85
N ARG A 95 17.65 -1.23 -6.37
CA ARG A 95 18.07 -2.52 -5.78
C ARG A 95 17.40 -2.87 -4.44
N ALA A 96 16.16 -2.43 -4.20
CA ALA A 96 15.35 -2.93 -3.08
C ALA A 96 14.97 -4.41 -3.29
N LYS A 97 15.88 -5.33 -2.97
CA LYS A 97 15.77 -6.78 -3.27
C LYS A 97 14.48 -7.43 -2.74
N GLY A 98 13.98 -7.01 -1.58
CA GLY A 98 12.74 -7.53 -1.00
C GLY A 98 11.48 -7.04 -1.70
N LEU A 99 11.51 -5.88 -2.35
CA LEU A 99 10.38 -5.35 -3.13
C LEU A 99 10.35 -5.97 -4.53
N ARG A 100 11.53 -6.21 -5.12
CA ARG A 100 11.69 -6.88 -6.42
C ARG A 100 11.17 -8.31 -6.43
N SER A 101 11.14 -8.98 -5.27
CA SER A 101 10.57 -10.33 -5.15
C SER A 101 9.03 -10.33 -5.03
N LEU A 102 8.39 -9.17 -5.04
CA LEU A 102 6.94 -9.00 -5.12
C LEU A 102 6.57 -8.66 -6.57
N ASN A 103 6.04 -9.62 -7.32
CA ASN A 103 5.48 -9.39 -8.66
C ASN A 103 4.16 -8.62 -8.55
N MET A 104 4.22 -7.30 -8.35
CA MET A 104 3.04 -6.43 -8.37
C MET A 104 2.61 -6.01 -9.79
N LEU A 105 3.36 -6.43 -10.81
CA LEU A 105 3.25 -5.99 -12.19
C LEU A 105 3.38 -7.21 -13.12
N GLU A 106 2.28 -7.94 -13.27
CA GLU A 106 1.87 -8.51 -14.55
C GLU A 106 0.47 -7.98 -14.87
#